data_AF-A0A6N2XEW8-F1
#
_entry.id   AF-A0A6N2XEW8-F1
#
_cell.length_a   1.000
_cell.length_b   1.000
_cell.length_c   1.000
_cell.angle_alpha   90.00
_cell.angle_beta   90.00
_cell.angle_gamma   90.00
#
_symmetry.space_group_name_H-M   'P 1'
#
loop_
_entity.id
_entity.type
_entity.pdbx_description
1 polymer ?
#
loop_
_entity_poly.entity_id
_entity_poly.type
_entity_poly.pdbx_seq_one_letter_code
_entity_poly.pdbx_strand_id
1 'polypeptide(L)' 'MEVIDIMQHIDELLQGYSNEECARILKEVVNGCQTRIESCEEGVYTDL' A
#
# COMPACT_ATOMS: atom_id res chain seq x y z
N MET A 1 2.55 2.76 14.16
CA MET A 1 1.58 3.23 13.16
C MET A 1 0.55 2.13 13.04
N GLU A 2 -0.70 2.43 13.34
CA GLU A 2 -1.77 1.46 13.22
C GLU A 2 -2.24 1.36 11.77
N VAL A 3 -2.91 0.27 11.38
CA VAL A 3 -3.47 0.09 10.03
C VAL A 3 -4.38 1.26 9.64
N ILE A 4 -5.08 1.84 10.62
CA ILE A 4 -5.98 2.98 10.45
C ILE A 4 -5.23 4.22 9.97
N ASP A 5 -4.04 4.51 10.53
CA ASP A 5 -3.22 5.66 10.12
C ASP A 5 -2.77 5.52 8.65
N ILE A 6 -2.44 4.29 8.23
CA ILE A 6 -2.02 3.98 6.86
C ILE A 6 -3.17 4.18 5.88
N MET A 7 -4.37 3.68 6.21
CA MET A 7 -5.55 3.81 5.35
C MET A 7 -5.96 5.28 5.19
N GLN A 8 -5.92 6.05 6.27
CA GLN A 8 -6.20 7.48 6.21
C GLN A 8 -5.19 8.22 5.32
N HIS A 9 -3.89 7.89 5.42
CA HIS A 9 -2.88 8.49 4.56
C HIS A 9 -3.08 8.14 3.07
N ILE A 10 -3.51 6.91 2.78
CA ILE A 10 -3.87 6.50 1.42
C ILE A 10 -5.04 7.35 0.90
N ASP A 11 -6.09 7.54 1.69
CA ASP A 11 -7.25 8.35 1.30
C ASP A 11 -6.87 9.81 1.04
N GLU A 12 -5.99 10.39 1.86
CA GLU A 12 -5.44 11.75 1.67
C GLU A 12 -4.65 11.86 0.35
N LEU A 13 -3.82 10.87 0.04
CA LEU A 13 -3.03 10.85 -1.21
C LEU A 13 -3.89 10.66 -2.46
N LEU A 14 -5.00 9.92 -2.34
CA LEU A 14 -5.93 9.69 -3.44
C LEU A 14 -6.92 10.85 -3.65
N GLN A 15 -6.90 11.86 -2.77
CA GLN A 15 -7.79 13.00 -2.88
C GLN A 15 -7.57 13.75 -4.20
N GLY A 16 -8.63 13.89 -5.00
CA GLY A 16 -8.61 14.60 -6.28
C GLY A 16 -8.35 13.72 -7.50
N TYR A 17 -8.06 12.43 -7.32
CA TYR A 17 -8.04 11.45 -8.40
C TYR A 17 -9.45 10.96 -8.75
N SER A 18 -9.63 10.49 -9.98
CA SER A 18 -10.85 9.77 -10.36
C SER A 18 -10.90 8.39 -9.72
N ASN A 19 -12.10 7.82 -9.58
CA ASN A 19 -12.27 6.46 -9.03
C ASN A 19 -11.47 5.40 -9.80
N GLU A 20 -11.33 5.55 -11.11
CA GLU A 20 -10.56 4.62 -11.95
C GLU A 20 -9.05 4.69 -11.62
N GLU A 21 -8.53 5.90 -11.45
CA GLU A 21 -7.15 6.13 -11.04
C GLU A 21 -6.89 5.64 -9.61
N CYS A 22 -7.80 5.93 -8.68
CA CYS A 22 -7.74 5.40 -7.31
C CYS A 22 -7.69 3.87 -7.32
N ALA A 23 -8.58 3.22 -8.06
CA ALA A 23 -8.60 1.76 -8.15
C ALA A 23 -7.31 1.18 -8.76
N ARG A 24 -6.70 1.87 -9.73
CA ARG A 24 -5.42 1.48 -10.30
C ARG A 24 -4.29 1.59 -9.28
N ILE A 25 -4.17 2.74 -8.60
CA ILE A 25 -3.14 2.99 -7.58
C ILE A 25 -3.28 1.99 -6.44
N LEU A 26 -4.49 1.75 -5.93
CA LEU A 26 -4.73 0.80 -4.84
C LEU A 26 -4.30 -0.63 -5.22
N LYS A 27 -4.49 -1.06 -6.47
CA LYS A 27 -3.98 -2.36 -6.94
C LYS A 27 -2.46 -2.43 -6.94
N GLU A 28 -1.78 -1.35 -7.34
CA GLU A 28 -0.32 -1.26 -7.27
C GLU A 28 0.18 -1.33 -5.83
N VAL A 29 -0.51 -0.66 -4.90
CA VAL A 29 -0.23 -0.75 -3.45
C VAL A 29 -0.40 -2.17 -2.94
N VAL A 30 -1.50 -2.86 -3.28
CA VAL A 30 -1.73 -4.26 -2.89
C VAL A 30 -0.58 -5.16 -3.37
N ASN A 31 -0.16 -5.03 -4.63
CA ASN A 31 0.96 -5.79 -5.17
C ASN A 31 2.26 -5.48 -4.40
N GLY A 32 2.53 -4.21 -4.11
CA GLY A 32 3.70 -3.79 -3.34
C GLY A 32 3.69 -4.30 -1.89
N CYS A 33 2.52 -4.39 -1.26
CA CYS A 33 2.36 -5.00 0.05
C CYS A 33 2.59 -6.52 -0.01
N GLN A 34 2.04 -7.19 -1.03
CA GLN A 34 2.18 -8.65 -1.19
C GLN A 34 3.65 -9.07 -1.31
N THR A 35 4.46 -8.38 -2.13
CA THR A 35 5.90 -8.66 -2.25
C THR A 35 6.65 -8.47 -0.93
N ARG A 36 6.25 -7.47 -0.12
CA ARG A 36 6.86 -7.23 1.19
C ARG A 36 6.44 -8.29 2.22
N ILE A 37 5.19 -8.75 2.17
CA ILE A 37 4.70 -9.87 2.98
C ILE A 37 5.53 -11.12 2.67
N GLU A 38 5.71 -11.46 1.39
CA GLU A 38 6.55 -12.60 0.97
C GLU A 38 7.99 -12.45 1.50
N SER A 39 8.57 -11.26 1.40
CA SER A 39 9.92 -10.99 1.93
C SER A 39 9.99 -11.16 3.46
N CYS A 40 8.94 -10.78 4.19
CA CYS A 40 8.82 -10.99 5.64
C CYS A 40 8.72 -12.48 5.98
N GLU A 41 7.92 -13.24 5.24
CA GLU A 41 7.73 -14.69 5.41
C GLU A 41 9.03 -15.47 5.13
N GLU A 42 9.81 -15.01 4.15
CA GLU A 42 11.12 -15.57 3.81
C GLU A 42 12.26 -15.13 4.75
N GLY A 43 12.00 -14.17 5.65
CA GLY A 43 13.00 -13.64 6.57
C GLY A 43 14.08 -12.77 5.92
N VAL A 44 13.82 -12.28 4.70
CA VAL A 44 14.74 -11.42 3.91
C VAL A 44 14.28 -9.97 3.84
N TYR A 45 13.19 -9.62 4.53
CA TYR A 45 12.71 -8.25 4.62
C TYR A 45 13.79 -7.35 5.24
N THR A 46 14.22 -6.35 4.48
CA THR A 46 15.18 -5.36 4.93
C THR A 46 14.52 -3.99 4.86
N ASP A 47 14.60 -3.24 5.97
CA ASP A 47 14.22 -1.83 5.97
C ASP A 47 15.23 -1.10 5.06
N LEU A 48 14.74 -0.64 3.90
CA LEU A 48 15.49 0.18 2.94
C LEU A 48 15.75 1.59 3.49
#